data_AF-A0A915E5D4-F1
#
_entry.id   AF-A0A915E5D4-F1
#
_cell.length_a   1.000
_cell.length_b   1.000
_cell.length_c   1.000
_cell.angle_alpha   90.00
_cell.angle_beta   90.00
_cell.angle_gamma   90.00
#
_symmetry.space_group_name_H-M   'P 1'
#
loop_
_entity.id
_entity.type
_entity.pdbx_description
1 polymer ?
#
loop_
_entity_poly.entity_id
_entity_poly.type
_entity_poly.pdbx_seq_one_letter_code
_entity_poly.pdbx_strand_id
1 'polypeptide(L)'
;MSKSALKSAKATKKAAKSFAKWTEKGSNSAIDDVMQKVSQVMQLHADSQAQFAKDYELCLQNLHKVGQTELQMKTPLKQLKKARAHERKQQNKIRKLMDNDGYTTLLDRSQLDQAVLTRESAEQNLTKKRAETEVTKMQQFREAMMDIADAQGVLATKTVNVFNYQKKIAQFVPVVSTQNVSQVMYEGAVYTQKHVDELRQLMKLSNSPYASPGPGIGCTRPDAQLVVNKSEDTPPTYSSTQPILHAYTPLQSNSHAEDGRAKQTSTNGFPPNMKKRT
;
A
#
# COMPACT_ATOMS: atom_id res chain seq x y z
N MET A 1 1.03 7.40 -3.26
CA MET A 1 1.99 7.90 -2.25
C MET A 1 3.39 8.15 -2.84
N SER A 2 4.06 7.16 -3.45
CA SER A 2 5.42 7.31 -4.03
C SER A 2 5.62 8.57 -4.92
N LYS A 3 4.76 8.77 -5.93
CA LYS A 3 4.81 9.97 -6.79
C LYS A 3 4.68 11.30 -6.03
N SER A 4 3.86 11.34 -4.99
CA SER A 4 3.68 12.53 -4.15
C SER A 4 4.93 12.78 -3.30
N ALA A 5 5.48 11.73 -2.70
CA ALA A 5 6.72 11.80 -1.93
C ALA A 5 7.90 12.31 -2.78
N LEU A 6 8.03 11.86 -4.03
CA LEU A 6 9.06 12.38 -4.96
C LEU A 6 8.85 13.85 -5.31
N LYS A 7 7.60 14.30 -5.51
CA LYS A 7 7.29 15.71 -5.73
C LYS A 7 7.65 16.55 -4.50
N SER A 8 7.27 16.08 -3.31
CA SER A 8 7.64 16.70 -2.03
C SER A 8 9.16 16.80 -1.87
N ALA A 9 9.90 15.74 -2.18
CA ALA A 9 11.36 15.72 -2.12
C ALA A 9 11.99 16.79 -3.03
N LYS A 10 11.52 16.88 -4.27
CA LYS A 10 11.98 17.90 -5.23
C LYS A 10 11.66 19.32 -4.75
N ALA A 11 10.46 19.55 -4.25
CA ALA A 11 10.05 20.85 -3.71
C ALA A 11 10.90 21.25 -2.50
N THR A 12 11.13 20.31 -1.58
CA THR A 12 11.98 20.48 -0.40
C THR A 12 13.42 20.84 -0.77
N LYS A 13 14.03 20.11 -1.72
CA LYS A 13 15.38 20.45 -2.23
C LYS A 13 15.45 21.85 -2.84
N LYS A 14 14.43 22.23 -3.61
CA LYS A 14 14.36 23.56 -4.22
C LYS A 14 14.26 24.64 -3.15
N ALA A 15 13.37 24.47 -2.18
CA ALA A 15 13.19 25.40 -1.07
C ALA A 15 14.48 25.56 -0.25
N ALA A 16 15.14 24.45 0.11
CA ALA A 16 16.41 24.45 0.84
C ALA A 16 17.49 25.27 0.12
N LYS A 17 17.65 25.07 -1.20
CA LYS A 17 18.60 25.85 -2.01
C LYS A 17 18.23 27.33 -2.10
N SER A 18 16.95 27.65 -2.24
CA SER A 18 16.47 29.04 -2.28
C SER A 18 16.76 29.77 -0.97
N PHE A 19 16.59 29.11 0.18
CA PHE A 19 16.89 29.69 1.49
C PHE A 19 18.39 29.96 1.68
N ALA A 20 19.25 29.00 1.34
CA ALA A 20 20.70 29.19 1.40
C ALA A 20 21.16 30.35 0.50
N LYS A 21 20.66 30.43 -0.73
CA LYS A 21 21.00 31.52 -1.67
C LYS A 21 20.54 32.89 -1.17
N TRP A 22 19.44 32.94 -0.42
CA TRP A 22 18.94 34.21 0.12
C TRP A 22 19.89 34.78 1.18
N THR A 23 20.49 33.94 2.02
CA THR A 23 21.36 34.41 3.11
C THR A 23 22.78 34.74 2.70
N GLU A 24 23.28 34.17 1.60
CA GLU A 24 24.62 34.46 1.05
C GLU A 24 24.88 35.96 0.77
N LYS A 25 23.81 36.73 0.56
CA LYS A 25 23.89 38.18 0.30
C LYS A 25 23.75 39.04 1.56
N GLY A 26 23.53 38.42 2.72
CA GLY A 26 23.34 39.10 3.99
C GLY A 26 24.67 39.45 4.66
N SER A 27 24.63 40.44 5.56
CA SER A 27 25.77 40.81 6.43
C SER A 27 25.78 40.06 7.76
N ASN A 28 24.77 39.24 8.05
CA ASN A 28 24.64 38.51 9.31
C ASN A 28 25.18 37.09 9.18
N SER A 29 26.40 36.87 9.68
CA SER A 29 27.10 35.58 9.64
C SER A 29 26.38 34.46 10.40
N ALA A 30 25.66 34.78 11.48
CA ALA A 30 24.88 33.80 12.22
C ALA A 30 23.68 33.28 11.42
N ILE A 31 22.94 34.20 10.77
CA ILE A 31 21.80 33.84 9.91
C ILE A 31 22.29 33.05 8.70
N ASP A 32 23.41 33.45 8.08
CA ASP A 32 23.96 32.71 6.95
C ASP A 32 24.36 31.30 7.35
N ASP A 33 25.17 31.12 8.40
CA ASP A 33 25.56 29.78 8.86
C ASP A 33 24.34 28.90 9.19
N VAL A 34 23.41 29.41 10.00
CA VAL A 34 22.20 28.67 10.40
C VAL A 34 21.40 28.26 9.17
N MET A 35 21.17 29.15 8.21
CA MET A 35 20.38 28.82 7.02
C MET A 35 21.11 27.88 6.06
N GLN A 36 22.43 27.97 5.95
CA GLN A 36 23.24 26.98 5.23
C GLN A 36 23.11 25.59 5.86
N LYS A 37 23.16 25.49 7.20
CA LYS A 37 22.99 24.19 7.90
C LYS A 37 21.55 23.68 7.82
N VAL A 38 20.55 24.54 8.00
CA VAL A 38 19.14 24.17 7.80
C VAL A 38 18.90 23.67 6.38
N SER A 39 19.50 24.29 5.36
CA SER A 39 19.45 23.80 3.98
C SER A 39 20.02 22.38 3.86
N GLN A 40 21.16 22.09 4.50
CA GLN A 40 21.73 20.74 4.52
C GLN A 40 20.80 19.72 5.20
N VAL A 41 20.22 20.06 6.35
CA VAL A 41 19.24 19.22 7.06
C VAL A 41 18.01 18.94 6.19
N MET A 42 17.49 19.96 5.51
CA MET A 42 16.33 19.81 4.62
C MET A 42 16.65 18.98 3.37
N GLN A 43 17.89 19.01 2.88
CA GLN A 43 18.33 18.11 1.81
C GLN A 43 18.30 16.64 2.26
N LEU A 44 18.73 16.35 3.49
CA LEU A 44 18.64 15.00 4.06
C LEU A 44 17.18 14.52 4.20
N HIS A 45 16.26 15.43 4.57
CA HIS A 45 14.84 15.12 4.60
C HIS A 45 14.30 14.75 3.21
N ALA A 46 14.66 15.53 2.19
CA ALA A 46 14.26 15.24 0.82
C ALA A 46 14.83 13.91 0.32
N ASP A 47 16.07 13.56 0.68
CA ASP A 47 16.66 12.26 0.35
C ASP A 47 15.90 11.12 1.04
N SER A 48 15.45 11.32 2.29
CA SER A 48 14.62 10.35 3.00
C SER A 48 13.25 10.15 2.34
N GLN A 49 12.61 11.24 1.91
CA GLN A 49 11.35 11.17 1.15
C GLN A 49 11.54 10.44 -0.19
N ALA A 50 12.67 10.65 -0.87
CA ALA A 50 12.99 9.98 -2.12
C ALA A 50 13.27 8.47 -1.91
N GLN A 51 13.94 8.10 -0.81
CA GLN A 51 14.17 6.71 -0.46
C GLN A 51 12.85 6.01 -0.10
N PHE A 52 12.03 6.62 0.75
CA PHE A 52 10.68 6.13 1.07
C PHE A 52 9.85 5.88 -0.19
N ALA A 53 9.93 6.76 -1.19
CA ALA A 53 9.19 6.56 -2.43
C ALA A 53 9.60 5.29 -3.19
N LYS A 54 10.88 4.88 -3.10
CA LYS A 54 11.38 3.62 -3.68
C LYS A 54 10.90 2.42 -2.85
N ASP A 55 11.06 2.50 -1.54
CA ASP A 55 10.69 1.43 -0.60
C ASP A 55 9.18 1.15 -0.68
N TYR A 56 8.37 2.20 -0.70
CA TYR A 56 6.91 2.11 -0.85
C TYR A 56 6.50 1.46 -2.18
N GLU A 57 7.21 1.77 -3.28
CA GLU A 57 6.91 1.16 -4.58
C GLU A 57 7.23 -0.34 -4.58
N LEU A 58 8.34 -0.74 -3.93
CA LEU A 58 8.69 -2.15 -3.74
C LEU A 58 7.60 -2.88 -2.94
N CYS A 59 7.09 -2.27 -1.87
CA CYS A 59 5.98 -2.83 -1.10
C CYS A 59 4.71 -3.00 -1.95
N LEU A 60 4.39 -2.03 -2.81
CA LEU A 60 3.25 -2.15 -3.74
C LEU A 60 3.42 -3.30 -4.75
N GLN A 61 4.65 -3.55 -5.22
CA GLN A 61 4.93 -4.69 -6.08
C GLN A 61 4.65 -6.02 -5.37
N ASN A 62 4.94 -6.11 -4.06
CA ASN A 62 4.57 -7.30 -3.26
C ASN A 62 3.05 -7.45 -3.16
N LEU A 63 2.31 -6.35 -2.98
CA LEU A 63 0.85 -6.39 -2.97
C LEU A 63 0.26 -6.81 -4.33
N HIS A 64 0.88 -6.39 -5.44
CA HIS A 64 0.48 -6.84 -6.77
C HIS A 64 0.65 -8.35 -6.96
N LYS A 65 1.61 -8.99 -6.29
CA LYS A 65 1.77 -10.46 -6.32
C LYS A 65 0.54 -11.17 -5.75
N VAL A 66 -0.16 -10.59 -4.76
CA VAL A 66 -1.42 -11.14 -4.23
C VAL A 66 -2.45 -11.30 -5.35
N GLY A 67 -2.61 -10.27 -6.20
CA GLY A 67 -3.50 -10.32 -7.36
C GLY A 67 -3.02 -11.31 -8.44
N GLN A 68 -1.70 -11.48 -8.60
CA GLN A 68 -1.16 -12.50 -9.51
C GLN A 68 -1.47 -13.92 -9.03
N THR A 69 -1.44 -14.17 -7.72
CA THR A 69 -1.83 -15.45 -7.12
C THR A 69 -3.29 -15.79 -7.47
N GLU A 70 -4.20 -14.81 -7.49
CA GLU A 70 -5.59 -15.03 -7.93
C GLU A 70 -5.71 -15.41 -9.41
N LEU A 71 -4.84 -14.87 -10.27
CA LEU A 71 -4.82 -15.23 -11.68
C LEU A 71 -4.47 -16.71 -11.90
N GLN A 72 -3.70 -17.32 -11.00
CA GLN A 72 -3.33 -18.74 -11.08
C GLN A 72 -4.55 -19.66 -10.93
N MET A 73 -5.64 -19.20 -10.29
CA MET A 73 -6.90 -19.95 -10.17
C MET A 73 -7.65 -20.10 -11.50
N LYS A 74 -7.33 -19.31 -12.53
CA LYS A 74 -7.97 -19.41 -13.86
C LYS A 74 -7.75 -20.78 -14.51
N THR A 75 -6.60 -21.40 -14.29
CA THR A 75 -6.26 -22.69 -14.90
C THR A 75 -7.05 -23.85 -14.30
N PRO A 76 -7.08 -24.07 -12.98
CA PRO A 76 -7.94 -25.07 -12.34
C PRO A 76 -9.43 -24.89 -12.68
N LEU A 77 -9.93 -23.64 -12.72
CA LEU A 77 -11.31 -23.35 -13.11
C LEU A 77 -11.61 -23.76 -14.56
N LYS A 78 -10.69 -23.50 -15.49
CA LYS A 78 -10.81 -23.94 -16.89
C LYS A 78 -10.80 -25.47 -17.00
N GLN A 79 -9.95 -26.15 -16.22
CA GLN A 79 -9.90 -27.62 -16.19
C GLN A 79 -11.22 -28.22 -15.72
N LEU A 80 -11.79 -27.70 -14.62
CA LEU A 80 -13.09 -28.14 -14.13
C LEU A 80 -14.20 -27.90 -15.17
N LYS A 81 -14.20 -26.73 -15.82
CA LYS A 81 -15.18 -26.42 -16.87
C LYS A 81 -15.10 -27.41 -18.04
N LYS A 82 -13.88 -27.79 -18.45
CA LYS A 82 -13.67 -28.80 -19.50
C LYS A 82 -14.16 -30.18 -19.06
N ALA A 83 -13.84 -30.60 -17.84
CA ALA A 83 -14.27 -31.90 -17.30
C ALA A 83 -15.81 -31.99 -17.21
N ARG A 84 -16.48 -30.97 -16.68
CA ARG A 84 -17.96 -30.89 -16.64
C ARG A 84 -18.59 -30.93 -18.03
N ALA A 85 -18.00 -30.23 -19.00
CA ALA A 85 -18.48 -30.26 -20.37
C ALA A 85 -18.31 -31.65 -21.02
N HIS A 86 -17.22 -32.35 -20.73
CA HIS A 86 -16.99 -33.72 -21.19
C HIS A 86 -18.00 -34.71 -20.59
N GLU A 87 -18.20 -34.67 -19.27
CA GLU A 87 -19.21 -35.49 -18.58
C GLU A 87 -20.61 -35.28 -19.18
N ARG A 88 -21.02 -34.01 -19.35
CA ARG A 88 -22.34 -33.69 -19.93
C ARG A 88 -22.49 -34.21 -21.35
N LYS A 89 -21.41 -34.19 -22.16
CA LYS A 89 -21.43 -34.79 -23.51
C LYS A 89 -21.65 -36.30 -23.44
N GLN A 90 -20.99 -37.01 -22.52
CA GLN A 90 -21.18 -38.45 -22.36
C GLN A 90 -22.58 -38.80 -21.84
N GLN A 91 -23.10 -38.04 -20.86
CA GLN A 91 -24.49 -38.20 -20.38
C GLN A 91 -25.51 -38.01 -21.51
N ASN A 92 -25.33 -36.98 -22.35
CA ASN A 92 -26.21 -36.73 -23.48
C ASN A 92 -26.11 -37.84 -24.55
N LYS A 93 -24.92 -38.39 -24.78
CA LYS A 93 -24.73 -39.52 -25.71
C LYS A 93 -25.49 -40.75 -25.23
N ILE A 94 -25.31 -41.12 -23.96
CA ILE A 94 -26.00 -42.25 -23.35
C ILE A 94 -27.52 -42.06 -23.38
N ARG A 95 -28.03 -40.87 -23.03
CA ARG A 95 -29.46 -40.57 -23.12
C ARG A 95 -30.00 -40.80 -24.52
N LYS A 96 -29.32 -40.30 -25.56
CA LYS A 96 -29.73 -40.50 -26.95
C LYS A 96 -29.71 -41.97 -27.38
N LEU A 97 -28.72 -42.76 -26.95
CA LEU A 97 -28.67 -44.20 -27.24
C LEU A 97 -29.83 -44.94 -26.58
N MET A 98 -30.18 -44.58 -25.34
CA MET A 98 -31.36 -45.12 -24.68
C MET A 98 -32.67 -44.73 -25.39
N ASP A 99 -32.79 -43.48 -25.82
CA ASP A 99 -34.00 -42.97 -26.49
C ASP A 99 -34.18 -43.56 -27.90
N ASN A 100 -33.08 -43.82 -28.64
CA ASN A 100 -33.13 -44.30 -30.03
C ASN A 100 -33.08 -45.84 -30.15
N ASP A 101 -32.12 -46.47 -29.46
CA ASP A 101 -31.78 -47.88 -29.67
C ASP A 101 -32.26 -48.77 -28.51
N GLY A 102 -32.67 -48.17 -27.39
CA GLY A 102 -33.20 -48.89 -26.22
C GLY A 102 -32.16 -49.62 -25.37
N TYR A 103 -30.87 -49.56 -25.74
CA TYR A 103 -29.79 -50.19 -24.97
C TYR A 103 -28.50 -49.36 -25.00
N THR A 104 -27.66 -49.55 -23.97
CA THR A 104 -26.35 -48.91 -23.85
C THR A 104 -25.28 -49.97 -23.65
N THR A 105 -24.11 -49.81 -24.27
CA THR A 105 -23.02 -50.78 -24.09
C THR A 105 -22.31 -50.59 -22.76
N LEU A 106 -21.66 -51.65 -22.27
CA LEU A 106 -20.82 -51.61 -21.07
C LEU A 106 -19.65 -50.63 -21.26
N LEU A 107 -19.16 -50.49 -22.49
CA LEU A 107 -18.14 -49.51 -22.86
C LEU A 107 -18.63 -48.06 -22.69
N ASP A 108 -19.85 -47.74 -23.14
CA ASP A 108 -20.42 -46.39 -22.97
C ASP A 108 -20.57 -46.05 -21.49
N ARG A 109 -21.01 -47.01 -20.66
CA ARG A 109 -21.10 -46.81 -19.22
C ARG A 109 -19.74 -46.58 -18.58
N SER A 110 -18.74 -47.37 -18.94
CA SER A 110 -17.36 -47.19 -18.48
C SER A 110 -16.79 -45.82 -18.86
N GLN A 111 -17.08 -45.31 -20.07
CA GLN A 111 -16.66 -43.98 -20.50
C GLN A 111 -17.33 -42.85 -19.69
N LEU A 112 -18.59 -43.02 -19.30
CA LEU A 112 -19.26 -42.07 -18.40
C LEU A 112 -18.64 -42.11 -17.00
N ASP A 113 -18.40 -43.29 -16.44
CA ASP A 113 -17.80 -43.43 -15.11
C ASP A 113 -16.41 -42.78 -15.08
N GLN A 114 -15.60 -42.96 -16.13
CA GLN A 114 -14.31 -42.25 -16.28
C GLN A 114 -14.47 -40.73 -16.38
N ALA A 115 -15.50 -40.24 -17.07
CA ALA A 115 -15.77 -38.81 -17.15
C ALA A 115 -16.19 -38.21 -15.79
N VAL A 116 -16.98 -38.95 -15.01
CA VAL A 116 -17.38 -38.58 -13.64
C VAL A 116 -16.15 -38.51 -12.73
N LEU A 117 -15.31 -39.56 -12.72
CA LEU A 117 -14.07 -39.58 -11.94
C LEU A 117 -13.14 -38.41 -12.30
N THR A 118 -13.05 -38.07 -13.59
CA THR A 118 -12.26 -36.93 -14.07
C THR A 118 -12.81 -35.60 -13.55
N ARG A 119 -14.14 -35.40 -13.54
CA ARG A 119 -14.77 -34.20 -12.95
C ARG A 119 -14.49 -34.13 -11.46
N GLU A 120 -14.72 -35.22 -10.72
CA GLU A 120 -14.55 -35.26 -9.26
C GLU A 120 -13.10 -34.95 -8.86
N SER A 121 -12.14 -35.55 -9.56
CA SER A 121 -10.72 -35.24 -9.39
C SER A 121 -10.42 -33.75 -9.64
N ALA A 122 -10.98 -33.16 -10.71
CA ALA A 122 -10.82 -31.73 -10.99
C ALA A 122 -11.47 -30.82 -9.92
N GLU A 123 -12.60 -31.23 -9.33
CA GLU A 123 -13.26 -30.49 -8.24
C GLU A 123 -12.48 -30.56 -6.93
N GLN A 124 -11.96 -31.73 -6.58
CA GLN A 124 -11.10 -31.90 -5.42
C GLN A 124 -9.83 -31.07 -5.56
N ASN A 125 -9.18 -31.11 -6.74
CA ASN A 125 -8.01 -30.29 -7.03
C ASN A 125 -8.31 -28.79 -6.93
N LEU A 126 -9.44 -28.33 -7.48
CA LEU A 126 -9.85 -26.93 -7.38
C LEU A 126 -10.07 -26.51 -5.92
N THR A 127 -10.69 -27.37 -5.11
CA THR A 127 -10.96 -27.11 -3.70
C THR A 127 -9.65 -26.97 -2.91
N LYS A 128 -8.72 -27.92 -3.11
CA LYS A 128 -7.37 -27.88 -2.52
C LYS A 128 -6.63 -26.61 -2.95
N LYS A 129 -6.60 -26.31 -4.25
CA LYS A 129 -5.92 -25.12 -4.79
C LYS A 129 -6.51 -23.81 -4.31
N ARG A 130 -7.83 -23.75 -4.10
CA ARG A 130 -8.49 -22.59 -3.50
C ARG A 130 -7.98 -22.37 -2.07
N ALA A 131 -7.95 -23.41 -1.25
CA ALA A 131 -7.44 -23.30 0.12
C ALA A 131 -5.96 -22.86 0.16
N GLU A 132 -5.11 -23.48 -0.65
CA GLU A 132 -3.68 -23.11 -0.77
C GLU A 132 -3.51 -21.65 -1.22
N THR A 133 -4.34 -21.20 -2.17
CA THR A 133 -4.31 -19.83 -2.68
C THR A 133 -4.72 -18.83 -1.60
N GLU A 134 -5.77 -19.12 -0.82
CA GLU A 134 -6.19 -18.23 0.28
C GLU A 134 -5.09 -18.09 1.34
N VAL A 135 -4.46 -19.20 1.76
CA VAL A 135 -3.32 -19.15 2.69
C VAL A 135 -2.18 -18.28 2.15
N THR A 136 -1.83 -18.47 0.87
CA THR A 136 -0.77 -17.69 0.21
C THR A 136 -1.12 -16.21 0.15
N LYS A 137 -2.36 -15.86 -0.21
CA LYS A 137 -2.82 -14.47 -0.25
C LYS A 137 -2.79 -13.81 1.11
N MET A 138 -3.27 -14.51 2.15
CA MET A 138 -3.27 -14.01 3.51
C MET A 138 -1.85 -13.70 4.00
N GLN A 139 -0.91 -14.62 3.74
CA GLN A 139 0.49 -14.41 4.11
C GLN A 139 1.10 -13.22 3.36
N GLN A 140 0.99 -13.19 2.02
CA GLN A 140 1.55 -12.11 1.19
C GLN A 140 0.93 -10.75 1.53
N PHE A 141 -0.38 -10.71 1.78
CA PHE A 141 -1.06 -9.49 2.18
C PHE A 141 -0.56 -8.98 3.53
N ARG A 142 -0.44 -9.86 4.53
CA ARG A 142 0.08 -9.51 5.85
C ARG A 142 1.50 -8.94 5.75
N GLU A 143 2.39 -9.64 5.05
CA GLU A 143 3.78 -9.21 4.86
C GLU A 143 3.85 -7.84 4.15
N ALA A 144 3.12 -7.67 3.04
CA ALA A 144 3.10 -6.40 2.31
C ALA A 144 2.56 -5.23 3.16
N MET A 145 1.54 -5.48 3.99
CA MET A 145 0.99 -4.43 4.88
C MET A 145 1.96 -4.06 6.00
N MET A 146 2.68 -5.04 6.56
CA MET A 146 3.75 -4.79 7.53
C MET A 146 4.88 -3.96 6.90
N ASP A 147 5.35 -4.34 5.70
CA ASP A 147 6.40 -3.62 4.99
C ASP A 147 6.01 -2.14 4.73
N ILE A 148 4.74 -1.89 4.37
CA ILE A 148 4.21 -0.53 4.18
C ILE A 148 4.27 0.27 5.48
N ALA A 149 3.81 -0.33 6.58
CA ALA A 149 3.79 0.32 7.89
C ALA A 149 5.20 0.63 8.37
N ASP A 150 6.14 -0.32 8.20
CA ASP A 150 7.54 -0.14 8.58
C ASP A 150 8.20 0.96 7.75
N ALA A 151 7.98 1.00 6.43
CA ALA A 151 8.49 2.07 5.57
C ALA A 151 7.98 3.47 6.00
N GLN A 152 6.71 3.56 6.41
CA GLN A 152 6.14 4.79 6.96
C GLN A 152 6.75 5.15 8.31
N GLY A 153 6.93 4.18 9.20
CA GLY A 153 7.56 4.37 10.51
C GLY A 153 9.00 4.88 10.41
N VAL A 154 9.78 4.32 9.47
CA VAL A 154 11.15 4.78 9.17
C VAL A 154 11.15 6.23 8.67
N LEU A 155 10.25 6.58 7.74
CA LEU A 155 10.14 7.96 7.27
C LEU A 155 9.74 8.92 8.40
N ALA A 156 8.76 8.55 9.22
CA ALA A 156 8.27 9.36 10.33
C ALA A 156 9.40 9.62 11.34
N THR A 157 10.13 8.58 11.74
CA THR A 157 11.28 8.69 12.66
C THR A 157 12.34 9.64 12.11
N LYS A 158 12.74 9.47 10.84
CA LYS A 158 13.70 10.37 10.17
C LYS A 158 13.19 11.81 10.13
N THR A 159 11.89 12.00 9.88
CA THR A 159 11.25 13.31 9.80
C THR A 159 11.28 14.03 11.15
N VAL A 160 10.95 13.33 12.24
CA VAL A 160 11.05 13.87 13.60
C VAL A 160 12.49 14.30 13.91
N ASN A 161 13.47 13.45 13.59
CA ASN A 161 14.88 13.76 13.81
C ASN A 161 15.32 15.01 13.03
N VAL A 162 14.99 15.09 11.73
CA VAL A 162 15.28 16.27 10.90
C VAL A 162 14.75 17.55 11.56
N PHE A 163 13.47 17.57 11.95
CA PHE A 163 12.86 18.79 12.48
C PHE A 163 13.38 19.15 13.88
N ASN A 164 13.71 18.15 14.70
CA ASN A 164 14.37 18.39 15.99
C ASN A 164 15.75 19.03 15.81
N TYR A 165 16.54 18.56 14.85
CA TYR A 165 17.85 19.14 14.55
C TYR A 165 17.75 20.51 13.87
N GLN A 166 16.76 20.73 13.01
CA GLN A 166 16.45 22.07 12.47
C GLN A 166 16.15 23.05 13.61
N LYS A 167 15.34 22.66 14.58
CA LYS A 167 15.04 23.48 15.76
C LYS A 167 16.29 23.78 16.59
N LYS A 168 17.14 22.78 16.84
CA LYS A 168 18.42 22.96 17.57
C LYS A 168 19.33 23.95 16.84
N ILE A 169 19.51 23.80 15.54
CA ILE A 169 20.36 24.67 14.73
C ILE A 169 19.81 26.11 14.72
N ALA A 170 18.50 26.30 14.65
CA ALA A 170 17.88 27.62 14.67
C ALA A 170 18.16 28.42 15.97
N GLN A 171 18.43 27.74 17.09
CA GLN A 171 18.77 28.39 18.36
C GLN A 171 20.14 29.06 18.37
N PHE A 172 20.99 28.80 17.37
CA PHE A 172 22.31 29.42 17.24
C PHE A 172 22.27 30.83 16.65
N VAL A 173 21.09 31.33 16.23
CA VAL A 173 20.93 32.75 15.91
C VAL A 173 20.79 33.52 17.23
N PRO A 174 21.79 34.36 17.61
CA PRO A 174 21.75 35.04 18.89
C PRO A 174 20.66 36.13 18.89
N VAL A 175 19.90 36.20 19.97
CA VAL A 175 19.01 37.33 20.24
C VAL A 175 19.82 38.38 20.99
N VAL A 176 20.38 39.34 20.26
CA VAL A 176 21.13 40.46 20.85
C VAL A 176 20.20 41.64 21.09
N SER A 177 20.17 42.12 22.34
CA SER A 177 19.42 43.33 22.73
C SER A 177 20.20 44.63 22.52
N THR A 178 21.48 44.53 22.12
CA THR A 178 22.41 45.66 21.99
C THR A 178 22.36 46.28 20.60
N GLN A 179 22.49 47.61 20.55
CA GLN A 179 22.37 48.40 19.31
C GLN A 179 23.52 48.20 18.31
N ASN A 180 24.64 47.57 18.71
CA ASN A 180 25.85 47.48 17.89
C ASN A 180 26.19 46.03 17.49
N VAL A 181 25.35 45.47 16.62
CA VAL A 181 25.44 44.08 16.11
C VAL A 181 26.68 43.87 15.23
N SER A 182 27.28 44.95 14.71
CA SER A 182 28.45 44.93 13.82
C SER A 182 29.76 44.55 14.52
N GLN A 183 29.82 44.59 15.86
CA GLN A 183 31.02 44.29 16.64
C GLN A 183 31.02 42.88 17.26
N VAL A 184 29.94 42.11 17.07
CA VAL A 184 29.81 40.78 17.66
C VAL A 184 30.28 39.73 16.64
N MET A 185 31.31 38.97 16.98
CA MET A 185 31.77 37.85 16.16
C MET A 185 30.92 36.61 16.41
N TYR A 186 30.54 35.92 15.33
CA TYR A 186 29.78 34.68 15.40
C TYR A 186 30.72 33.46 15.44
N GLU A 187 30.61 32.65 16.49
CA GLU A 187 31.44 31.46 16.70
C GLU A 187 30.63 30.14 16.64
N GLY A 188 29.35 30.21 16.27
CA GLY A 188 28.43 29.05 16.30
C GLY A 188 28.68 28.00 15.21
N ALA A 189 29.44 28.33 14.15
CA ALA A 189 29.59 27.50 12.95
C ALA A 189 30.11 26.08 13.20
N VAL A 190 31.00 25.90 14.18
CA VAL A 190 31.54 24.58 14.54
C VAL A 190 30.45 23.70 15.16
N TYR A 191 29.61 24.28 15.99
CA TYR A 191 28.53 23.58 16.70
C TYR A 191 27.36 23.24 15.77
N THR A 192 26.95 24.17 14.90
CA THR A 192 25.89 23.91 13.92
C THR A 192 26.31 22.84 12.93
N GLN A 193 27.58 22.80 12.51
CA GLN A 193 28.12 21.73 11.68
C GLN A 193 28.09 20.37 12.40
N LYS A 194 28.53 20.31 13.67
CA LYS A 194 28.46 19.09 14.48
C LYS A 194 27.06 18.49 14.51
N HIS A 195 26.03 19.32 14.68
CA HIS A 195 24.64 18.87 14.68
C HIS A 195 24.20 18.28 13.32
N VAL A 196 24.65 18.84 12.20
CA VAL A 196 24.39 18.26 10.88
C VAL A 196 25.05 16.88 10.75
N ASP A 197 26.28 16.73 11.25
CA ASP A 197 27.02 15.46 11.14
C ASP A 197 26.44 14.38 12.07
N GLU A 198 26.03 14.74 13.28
CA GLU A 198 25.27 13.85 14.17
C GLU A 198 23.97 13.35 13.50
N LEU A 199 23.22 14.26 12.87
CA LEU A 199 22.01 13.88 12.15
C LEU A 199 22.33 12.93 10.98
N ARG A 200 23.39 13.19 10.20
CA ARG A 200 23.80 12.29 9.12
C ARG A 200 24.13 10.89 9.64
N GLN A 201 24.82 10.78 10.77
CA GLN A 201 25.12 9.49 11.39
C GLN A 201 23.84 8.79 11.84
N LEU A 202 22.96 9.50 12.55
CA LEU A 202 21.67 8.97 13.00
C LEU A 202 20.82 8.45 11.83
N MET A 203 20.79 9.19 10.72
CA MET A 203 20.06 8.79 9.52
C MET A 203 20.65 7.55 8.85
N LYS A 204 21.98 7.39 8.87
CA LYS A 204 22.65 6.18 8.38
C LYS A 204 22.33 4.96 9.24
N LEU A 205 22.31 5.10 10.57
CA LEU A 205 21.98 4.01 11.49
C LEU A 205 20.51 3.57 11.32
N SER A 206 19.61 4.52 11.08
CA SER A 206 18.20 4.23 10.76
C SER A 206 17.99 3.61 9.37
N ASN A 207 19.03 3.53 8.54
CA ASN A 207 19.01 2.77 7.28
C ASN A 207 19.45 1.31 7.48
N SER A 208 19.68 0.87 8.73
CA SER A 208 19.99 -0.54 9.01
C SER A 208 18.90 -1.41 8.39
N PRO A 209 19.27 -2.28 7.44
CA PRO A 209 18.32 -3.15 6.77
C PRO A 209 17.79 -4.10 7.83
N TYR A 210 16.51 -3.99 8.16
CA TYR A 210 15.76 -5.18 8.48
C TYR A 210 16.05 -6.18 7.35
N ALA A 211 16.67 -7.29 7.72
CA ALA A 211 17.12 -8.33 6.82
C ALA A 211 16.02 -8.69 5.83
N SER A 212 16.21 -8.35 4.56
CA SER A 212 15.54 -9.03 3.47
C SER A 212 16.21 -10.40 3.36
N PRO A 213 15.53 -11.54 3.66
CA PRO A 213 16.03 -12.82 3.21
C PRO A 213 15.76 -12.92 1.71
N GLY A 214 16.73 -13.45 0.98
CA GLY A 214 16.50 -14.03 -0.32
C GLY A 214 15.46 -15.17 -0.28
N PRO A 215 15.15 -15.75 -1.44
CA PRO A 215 13.94 -16.55 -1.63
C PRO A 215 14.03 -17.90 -0.93
N GLY A 216 13.16 -18.10 0.07
CA GLY A 216 12.80 -19.41 0.60
C GLY A 216 13.19 -19.64 2.06
N ILE A 217 12.23 -20.15 2.83
CA ILE A 217 12.36 -20.70 4.20
C ILE A 217 12.29 -19.65 5.33
N GLY A 218 11.21 -19.78 6.12
CA GLY A 218 10.98 -19.32 7.50
C GLY A 218 11.81 -18.17 8.07
N CYS A 219 11.13 -17.08 8.43
CA CYS A 219 11.68 -16.05 9.31
C CYS A 219 11.81 -16.60 10.75
N THR A 220 12.99 -17.06 11.14
CA THR A 220 13.41 -17.04 12.55
C THR A 220 14.01 -15.68 12.87
N ARG A 221 13.36 -14.98 13.79
CA ARG A 221 13.68 -13.63 14.28
C ARG A 221 14.75 -13.73 15.39
N PRO A 222 15.81 -12.90 15.42
CA PRO A 222 16.56 -12.68 16.64
C PRO A 222 15.81 -11.66 17.51
N ASP A 223 15.73 -11.94 18.81
CA ASP A 223 15.16 -11.07 19.84
C ASP A 223 15.81 -9.68 19.84
N ALA A 224 15.18 -8.72 19.17
CA ALA A 224 15.43 -7.31 19.41
C ALA A 224 14.48 -6.86 20.51
N GLN A 225 15.00 -6.73 21.73
CA GLN A 225 14.35 -6.06 22.85
C GLN A 225 14.12 -4.58 22.50
N LEU A 226 13.04 -4.31 21.77
CA LEU A 226 12.35 -3.03 21.83
C LEU A 226 11.32 -3.16 22.95
N VAL A 227 11.28 -2.18 23.85
CA VAL A 227 10.31 -2.07 24.93
C VAL A 227 8.91 -2.04 24.31
N VAL A 228 8.29 -3.22 24.24
CA VAL A 228 6.92 -3.45 23.81
C VAL A 228 6.04 -3.18 25.03
N ASN A 229 5.25 -2.11 24.96
CA ASN A 229 3.97 -2.11 25.67
C ASN A 229 3.19 -3.30 25.10
N LYS A 230 3.09 -4.39 25.87
CA LYS A 230 2.32 -5.60 25.52
C LYS A 230 0.85 -5.21 25.38
N SER A 231 0.39 -4.96 24.16
CA SER A 231 -1.00 -5.24 23.78
C SER A 231 -1.03 -6.66 23.21
N GLU A 232 -1.65 -7.58 23.94
CA GLU A 232 -1.86 -8.98 23.60
C GLU A 232 -2.87 -9.16 22.45
N ASP A 233 -2.67 -8.49 21.33
CA ASP A 233 -3.54 -8.62 20.15
C ASP A 233 -2.89 -9.55 19.13
N THR A 234 -2.78 -10.84 19.49
CA THR A 234 -2.49 -11.88 18.48
C THR A 234 -3.69 -12.01 17.55
N PRO A 235 -3.47 -12.22 16.23
CA PRO A 235 -4.58 -12.41 15.30
C PRO A 235 -5.43 -13.61 15.74
N PRO A 236 -6.76 -13.53 15.65
CA PRO A 236 -7.65 -14.61 16.07
C PRO A 236 -7.33 -15.89 15.30
N THR A 237 -7.26 -17.02 16.02
CA THR A 237 -7.15 -18.34 15.42
C THR A 237 -8.41 -18.65 14.64
N TYR A 238 -8.25 -19.02 13.37
CA TYR A 238 -9.37 -19.50 12.57
C TYR A 238 -9.91 -20.78 13.20
N SER A 239 -11.15 -20.76 13.70
CA SER A 239 -11.87 -21.98 14.07
C SER A 239 -12.18 -22.77 12.80
N SER A 240 -11.84 -24.06 12.80
CA SER A 240 -12.12 -25.01 11.73
C SER A 240 -13.62 -25.32 11.65
N THR A 241 -14.44 -24.33 11.35
CA THR A 241 -15.86 -24.51 11.05
C THR A 241 -16.06 -24.20 9.58
N GLN A 242 -16.32 -25.24 8.78
CA GLN A 242 -16.88 -25.05 7.45
C GLN A 242 -18.16 -24.19 7.57
N PRO A 243 -18.39 -23.22 6.68
CA PRO A 243 -19.63 -22.48 6.72
C PRO A 243 -20.79 -23.41 6.36
N ILE A 244 -21.67 -23.63 7.33
CA ILE A 244 -23.02 -24.13 7.07
C ILE A 244 -23.66 -23.14 6.11
N LEU A 245 -24.01 -23.63 4.91
CA LEU A 245 -24.81 -22.95 3.91
C LEU A 245 -26.16 -22.54 4.54
N HIS A 246 -26.23 -21.37 5.14
CA HIS A 246 -27.50 -20.71 5.37
C HIS A 246 -27.90 -19.99 4.08
N ALA A 247 -29.01 -20.49 3.52
CA ALA A 247 -29.66 -19.99 2.33
C ALA A 247 -29.89 -18.48 2.42
N TYR A 248 -29.36 -17.73 1.44
CA TYR A 248 -29.80 -16.37 1.19
C TYR A 248 -31.24 -16.41 0.64
N THR A 249 -32.20 -16.03 1.47
CA THR A 249 -33.50 -15.54 1.00
C THR A 249 -33.35 -14.04 0.71
N PRO A 250 -33.69 -13.52 -0.48
CA PRO A 250 -33.65 -12.10 -0.73
C PRO A 250 -34.84 -11.41 -0.05
N LEU A 251 -34.54 -10.49 0.87
CA LEU A 251 -35.48 -9.48 1.37
C LEU A 251 -35.87 -8.54 0.23
N GLN A 252 -37.14 -8.62 -0.20
CA GLN A 252 -37.80 -7.52 -0.90
C GLN A 252 -38.14 -6.43 0.13
N SER A 253 -37.62 -5.22 -0.09
CA SER A 253 -38.12 -3.98 0.51
C SER A 253 -38.25 -2.96 -0.64
N ASN A 254 -39.46 -2.69 -1.12
CA ASN A 254 -40.50 -1.76 -0.65
C ASN A 254 -40.38 -0.38 -1.29
N SER A 255 -41.44 0.07 -1.99
CA SER A 255 -41.97 1.43 -1.86
C SER A 255 -43.27 1.58 -2.66
N HIS A 256 -44.38 1.40 -1.94
CA HIS A 256 -45.56 2.22 -2.14
C HIS A 256 -45.22 3.66 -1.76
N ALA A 257 -45.50 4.61 -2.65
CA ALA A 257 -45.73 6.00 -2.29
C ALA A 257 -46.89 6.50 -3.16
N GLU A 258 -48.00 6.79 -2.50
CA GLU A 258 -49.20 7.38 -3.08
C GLU A 258 -49.02 8.87 -3.43
N ASP A 259 -49.95 9.25 -4.28
CA ASP A 259 -50.22 10.49 -4.99
C ASP A 259 -50.59 11.68 -4.07
N GLY A 260 -50.41 12.91 -4.57
CA GLY A 260 -50.64 14.15 -3.81
C GLY A 260 -50.42 15.43 -4.60
N ARG A 261 -51.31 15.69 -5.56
CA ARG A 261 -51.41 16.84 -6.47
C ARG A 261 -51.84 18.16 -5.79
N ALA A 262 -51.19 19.29 -6.13
CA ALA A 262 -51.85 20.59 -6.32
C ALA A 262 -50.98 21.62 -7.09
N LYS A 263 -51.66 22.44 -7.90
CA LYS A 263 -51.17 23.42 -8.89
C LYS A 263 -50.84 24.79 -8.26
N GLN A 264 -49.95 25.58 -8.87
CA GLN A 264 -50.29 26.81 -9.64
C GLN A 264 -49.06 27.73 -9.92
N THR A 265 -48.91 28.05 -11.21
CA THR A 265 -48.61 29.35 -11.87
C THR A 265 -47.34 30.17 -11.56
N SER A 266 -46.61 30.45 -12.65
CA SER A 266 -46.34 31.79 -13.20
C SER A 266 -44.87 32.23 -13.33
N THR A 267 -44.46 32.33 -14.60
CA THR A 267 -43.73 33.43 -15.26
C THR A 267 -42.21 33.63 -15.14
N ASN A 268 -41.62 33.57 -16.35
CA ASN A 268 -40.64 34.50 -16.96
C ASN A 268 -39.13 34.18 -16.91
N GLY A 269 -38.54 34.14 -18.13
CA GLY A 269 -37.26 34.80 -18.41
C GLY A 269 -36.09 33.93 -18.87
N PHE A 270 -36.05 33.61 -20.16
CA PHE A 270 -34.80 33.35 -20.94
C PHE A 270 -34.27 34.70 -21.49
N PRO A 271 -33.05 34.83 -22.09
CA PRO A 271 -31.84 34.02 -22.07
C PRO A 271 -30.55 34.92 -21.91
N PRO A 272 -29.38 34.72 -22.57
CA PRO A 272 -28.06 34.75 -21.91
C PRO A 272 -27.14 35.87 -22.48
N ASN A 273 -25.82 35.74 -22.26
CA ASN A 273 -24.71 36.17 -23.13
C ASN A 273 -23.91 37.39 -22.67
N MET A 274 -22.59 37.22 -22.47
CA MET A 274 -21.49 38.14 -22.87
C MET A 274 -20.16 37.54 -22.39
N LYS A 275 -19.28 37.05 -23.27
CA LYS A 275 -18.31 37.72 -24.18
C LYS A 275 -16.89 37.68 -23.63
N LYS A 276 -16.02 37.07 -24.44
CA LYS A 276 -14.56 37.18 -24.45
C LYS A 276 -14.12 38.64 -24.54
N ARG A 277 -13.00 38.97 -23.88
CA ARG A 277 -12.04 40.02 -24.24
C ARG A 277 -10.65 39.49 -23.83
N THR A 278 -9.84 39.13 -24.83
CA THR A 278 -8.60 39.82 -25.27
C THR A 278 -7.54 39.77 -24.21
#